data_AF-A0A6C0RBG6-F1
#
_entry.id   AF-A0A6C0RBG6-F1
#
_cell.length_a   1.000
_cell.length_b   1.000
_cell.length_c   1.000
_cell.angle_alpha   90.00
_cell.angle_beta   90.00
_cell.angle_gamma   90.00
#
_symmetry.space_group_name_H-M   'P 1'
#
loop_
_entity.id
_entity.type
_entity.pdbx_description
1 polymer ?
#
loop_
_entity_poly.entity_id
_entity_poly.type
_entity_poly.pdbx_seq_one_letter_code
_entity_poly.pdbx_strand_id
1 'polypeptide(L)'
;MSQGNHEFLDLGLPYEVDPIIIEGHNPLFYPLATTLDFKFLKRKGILPLTISWYNGVENQPELPENYGESEMMADIPAASNGQIEQRKLNPGKIIYSKDLNFKGGSHGSILSMLSSKKAEKLMTHLPEVPESTSSHFKNFVLACKGEEKTRLLFEVSVPFSQVFVLGTLARRLKTKLKFDRDTKKITNSTLANDLLQAQPPRNGWEEFYRL
;
A
#
# COMPACT_ATOMS: atom_id res chain seq x y z
N MET A 1 -1.86 -1.37 -17.45
CA MET A 1 -1.09 -2.39 -16.70
C MET A 1 -0.99 -1.96 -15.24
N SER A 2 -1.86 -2.44 -14.34
CA SER A 2 -1.71 -2.18 -12.89
C SER A 2 -1.02 -3.39 -12.23
N GLN A 3 0.26 -3.55 -12.50
CA GLN A 3 1.13 -4.36 -11.65
C GLN A 3 1.41 -3.52 -10.39
N GLY A 4 1.24 -4.11 -9.21
CA GLY A 4 1.26 -3.36 -7.95
C GLY A 4 2.64 -2.77 -7.66
N ASN A 5 2.67 -1.60 -6.98
CA ASN A 5 3.91 -0.92 -6.60
C ASN A 5 4.92 -1.82 -5.87
N HIS A 6 4.45 -2.84 -5.17
CA HIS A 6 5.29 -3.78 -4.42
C HIS A 6 6.25 -4.59 -5.31
N GLU A 7 5.78 -5.01 -6.49
CA GLU A 7 6.57 -5.78 -7.46
C GLU A 7 7.59 -4.88 -8.17
N PHE A 8 7.13 -3.79 -8.79
CA PHE A 8 7.99 -2.90 -9.56
C PHE A 8 9.06 -2.19 -8.73
N LEU A 9 8.75 -1.88 -7.47
CA LEU A 9 9.70 -1.22 -6.58
C LEU A 9 10.54 -2.23 -5.78
N ASP A 10 10.33 -3.54 -5.94
CA ASP A 10 11.03 -4.60 -5.20
C ASP A 10 11.07 -4.29 -3.68
N LEU A 11 9.90 -3.96 -3.11
CA LEU A 11 9.81 -3.41 -1.74
C LEU A 11 10.16 -4.45 -0.68
N GLY A 12 9.62 -5.67 -0.81
CA GLY A 12 9.68 -6.68 0.24
C GLY A 12 9.09 -6.16 1.56
N LEU A 13 9.69 -6.51 2.70
CA LEU A 13 9.23 -6.08 4.02
C LEU A 13 9.85 -4.74 4.46
N PRO A 14 9.11 -3.88 5.19
CA PRO A 14 9.70 -2.70 5.82
C PRO A 14 10.68 -3.11 6.92
N TYR A 15 11.67 -2.27 7.19
CA TYR A 15 12.57 -2.46 8.34
C TYR A 15 12.05 -1.71 9.59
N GLU A 16 11.15 -0.76 9.39
CA GLU A 16 10.52 0.01 10.47
C GLU A 16 9.08 0.37 10.07
N VAL A 17 8.17 0.30 11.04
CA VAL A 17 6.81 0.82 10.93
C VAL A 17 6.57 1.80 12.07
N ASP A 18 6.27 3.05 11.73
CA ASP A 18 6.16 4.15 12.68
C ASP A 18 4.73 4.69 12.74
N PRO A 19 4.02 4.59 13.88
CA PRO A 19 2.69 5.14 14.01
C PRO A 19 2.73 6.63 14.37
N ILE A 20 2.88 7.49 13.36
CA ILE A 20 3.03 8.94 13.49
C ILE A 20 1.82 9.59 14.16
N ILE A 21 0.61 9.21 13.74
CA ILE A 21 -0.65 9.69 14.32
C ILE A 21 -1.50 8.48 14.69
N ILE A 22 -2.04 8.48 15.91
CA ILE A 22 -3.11 7.56 16.32
C ILE A 22 -4.12 8.32 17.18
N GLU A 23 -5.25 8.68 16.58
CA GLU A 23 -6.34 9.41 17.22
C GLU A 23 -7.46 8.46 17.65
N GLY A 24 -7.97 8.61 18.87
CA GLY A 24 -9.02 7.73 19.40
C GLY A 24 -8.56 6.30 19.68
N HIS A 25 -7.26 6.08 19.91
CA HIS A 25 -6.72 4.77 20.26
C HIS A 25 -7.37 4.19 21.51
N ASN A 26 -7.84 2.95 21.42
CA ASN A 26 -8.34 2.19 22.55
C ASN A 26 -8.18 0.67 22.28
N PRO A 27 -8.30 -0.19 23.32
CA PRO A 27 -8.12 -1.64 23.16
C PRO A 27 -9.26 -2.39 22.45
N LEU A 28 -10.42 -1.76 22.25
CA LEU A 28 -11.66 -2.43 21.81
C LEU A 28 -11.97 -2.22 20.33
N PHE A 29 -11.71 -1.01 19.80
CA PHE A 29 -12.04 -0.63 18.43
C PHE A 29 -10.85 -0.01 17.72
N TYR A 30 -10.93 0.08 16.38
CA TYR A 30 -9.91 0.76 15.59
C TYR A 30 -9.89 2.28 15.89
N PRO A 31 -8.71 2.92 15.83
CA PRO A 31 -8.60 4.37 15.98
C PRO A 31 -9.41 5.12 14.92
N LEU A 32 -9.86 6.33 15.26
CA LEU A 32 -10.63 7.21 14.37
C LEU A 32 -9.79 7.70 13.19
N ALA A 33 -8.52 8.03 13.44
CA ALA A 33 -7.57 8.42 12.43
C ALA A 33 -6.18 7.85 12.74
N THR A 34 -5.44 7.50 11.68
CA THR A 34 -4.06 7.03 11.80
C THR A 34 -3.20 7.46 10.63
N THR A 35 -1.95 7.81 10.94
CA THR A 35 -0.87 7.95 9.94
C THR A 35 0.22 6.96 10.31
N LEU A 36 0.52 6.04 9.38
CA LEU A 36 1.57 5.04 9.55
C LEU A 36 2.65 5.22 8.49
N ASP A 37 3.91 5.30 8.90
CA ASP A 37 5.05 5.29 7.98
C ASP A 37 5.66 3.89 7.90
N PHE A 38 5.65 3.31 6.70
CA PHE A 38 6.37 2.07 6.39
C PHE A 38 7.69 2.42 5.71
N LYS A 39 8.80 2.08 6.35
CA LYS A 39 10.14 2.44 5.86
C LYS A 39 10.82 1.24 5.21
N PHE A 40 11.27 1.43 3.98
CA PHE A 40 11.95 0.43 3.17
C PHE A 40 13.38 0.87 2.88
N LEU A 41 14.32 -0.07 3.01
CA LEU A 41 15.73 0.18 2.75
C LEU A 41 15.98 0.43 1.26
N LYS A 42 17.17 0.98 0.95
CA LYS A 42 17.72 0.93 -0.40
C LYS A 42 17.76 -0.53 -0.87
N ARG A 43 17.45 -0.74 -2.14
CA ARG A 43 17.52 -2.04 -2.84
C ARG A 43 18.17 -1.82 -4.20
N LYS A 44 18.50 -2.91 -4.92
CA LYS A 44 19.08 -2.99 -6.29
C LYS A 44 19.07 -1.67 -7.12
N GLY A 45 19.94 -0.72 -6.79
CA GLY A 45 20.02 0.59 -7.48
C GLY A 45 18.89 1.60 -7.20
N ILE A 46 17.86 1.25 -6.42
CA ILE A 46 16.70 2.09 -6.13
C ILE A 46 16.74 2.63 -4.68
N LEU A 47 16.53 3.94 -4.53
CA LEU A 47 16.65 4.74 -3.27
C LEU A 47 15.65 4.34 -2.18
N PRO A 48 16.01 4.42 -0.88
CA PRO A 48 15.07 4.09 0.21
C PRO A 48 13.73 4.84 0.06
N LEU A 49 12.65 4.19 0.49
CA LEU A 49 11.28 4.69 0.34
C LEU A 49 10.56 4.67 1.68
N THR A 50 9.82 5.73 1.96
CA THR A 50 8.79 5.74 2.99
C THR A 50 7.42 5.74 2.32
N ILE A 51 6.54 4.83 2.71
CA ILE A 51 5.12 4.88 2.36
C ILE A 51 4.37 5.38 3.59
N SER A 52 3.81 6.57 3.51
CA SER A 52 2.95 7.13 4.55
C SER A 52 1.49 6.81 4.23
N TRP A 53 0.86 6.02 5.09
CA TRP A 53 -0.54 5.60 4.97
C TRP A 53 -1.42 6.44 5.88
N TYR A 54 -2.27 7.27 5.28
CA TYR A 54 -3.23 8.13 5.97
C TYR A 54 -4.61 7.48 5.99
N ASN A 55 -5.24 7.46 7.16
CA ASN A 55 -6.61 7.02 7.37
C ASN A 55 -7.31 7.97 8.35
N GLY A 56 -8.61 8.17 8.18
CA GLY A 56 -9.43 9.12 8.94
C GLY A 56 -9.96 10.24 8.05
N VAL A 57 -11.16 10.75 8.36
CA VAL A 57 -11.86 11.72 7.51
C VAL A 57 -11.07 13.04 7.38
N GLU A 58 -10.60 13.56 8.51
CA GLU A 58 -9.85 14.83 8.58
C GLU A 58 -8.33 14.65 8.50
N ASN A 59 -7.84 13.41 8.42
CA ASN A 59 -6.41 13.10 8.43
C ASN A 59 -5.84 13.03 7.01
N GLN A 60 -5.54 14.20 6.46
CA GLN A 60 -4.99 14.35 5.12
C GLN A 60 -3.45 14.51 5.16
N PRO A 61 -2.74 14.05 4.12
CA PRO A 61 -1.33 14.38 3.96
C PRO A 61 -1.13 15.88 3.66
N GLU A 62 0.10 16.35 3.80
CA GLU A 62 0.48 17.67 3.28
C GLU A 62 0.37 17.67 1.75
N LEU A 63 -0.52 18.50 1.21
CA LEU A 63 -0.76 18.58 -0.23
C LEU A 63 0.18 19.60 -0.88
N PRO A 64 0.78 19.29 -2.05
CA PRO A 64 1.47 20.29 -2.85
C PRO A 64 0.54 21.47 -3.18
N GLU A 65 1.07 22.69 -3.23
CA GLU A 65 0.28 23.90 -3.55
C GLU A 65 -0.52 23.76 -4.87
N ASN A 66 0.05 23.05 -5.84
CA ASN A 66 -0.56 22.79 -7.16
C ASN A 66 -1.34 21.47 -7.24
N TYR A 67 -1.75 20.86 -6.11
CA TYR A 67 -2.48 19.59 -6.10
C TYR A 67 -3.83 19.68 -6.81
N GLY A 68 -4.54 20.80 -6.62
CA GLY A 68 -5.88 21.01 -7.16
C GLY A 68 -6.91 20.08 -6.49
N GLU A 69 -7.68 19.36 -7.30
CA GLU A 69 -8.68 18.39 -6.86
C GLU A 69 -8.22 16.96 -7.15
N SER A 70 -8.81 15.98 -6.47
CA SER A 70 -8.58 14.56 -6.75
C SER A 70 -9.77 13.95 -7.50
N GLU A 71 -9.46 13.17 -8.52
CA GLU A 71 -10.46 12.50 -9.34
C GLU A 71 -11.23 11.42 -8.56
N MET A 72 -12.55 11.40 -8.76
CA MET A 72 -13.40 10.28 -8.38
C MET A 72 -13.64 9.42 -9.61
N MET A 73 -13.42 8.10 -9.53
CA MET A 73 -13.77 7.24 -10.66
C MET A 73 -15.30 7.15 -10.79
N ALA A 74 -15.80 7.22 -12.02
CA ALA A 74 -17.23 7.27 -12.32
C ALA A 74 -17.97 5.95 -11.99
N ASP A 75 -17.25 4.84 -11.84
CA ASP A 75 -17.77 3.51 -11.57
C ASP A 75 -17.82 3.17 -10.06
N ILE A 76 -17.45 4.10 -9.18
CA ILE A 76 -17.56 3.90 -7.73
C ILE A 76 -19.05 3.82 -7.37
N PRO A 77 -19.55 2.67 -6.90
CA PRO A 77 -20.93 2.56 -6.48
C PRO A 77 -21.16 3.43 -5.25
N ALA A 78 -22.37 3.98 -5.11
CA ALA A 78 -22.74 4.65 -3.88
C ALA A 78 -22.63 3.68 -2.69
N ALA A 79 -22.18 4.18 -1.54
CA ALA A 79 -22.18 3.39 -0.32
C ALA A 79 -23.64 3.15 0.12
N SER A 80 -24.11 1.90 0.05
CA SER A 80 -25.47 1.52 0.44
C SER A 80 -26.56 2.39 -0.22
N ASN A 81 -27.66 2.69 0.48
CA ASN A 81 -28.78 3.54 0.08
C ASN A 81 -28.41 5.03 -0.10
N GLY A 82 -27.13 5.38 0.05
CA GLY A 82 -26.66 6.76 0.06
C GLY A 82 -26.49 7.35 -1.34
N GLN A 83 -26.35 8.67 -1.40
CA GLN A 83 -25.88 9.36 -2.60
C GLN A 83 -24.35 9.40 -2.60
N ILE A 84 -23.74 9.50 -3.78
CA ILE A 84 -22.31 9.74 -3.91
C ILE A 84 -22.01 11.13 -3.38
N GLU A 85 -21.25 11.21 -2.27
CA GLU A 85 -20.77 12.49 -1.76
C GLU A 85 -19.69 13.05 -2.68
N GLN A 86 -19.92 14.27 -3.18
CA GLN A 86 -18.88 15.01 -3.88
C GLN A 86 -17.89 15.56 -2.87
N ARG A 87 -16.62 15.15 -2.98
CA ARG A 87 -15.53 15.66 -2.17
C ARG A 87 -14.47 16.28 -3.06
N LYS A 88 -13.93 17.42 -2.63
CA LYS A 88 -12.75 18.05 -3.27
C LYS A 88 -11.53 17.13 -3.22
N LEU A 89 -11.40 16.39 -2.11
CA LEU A 89 -10.34 15.43 -1.84
C LEU A 89 -10.96 14.05 -1.56
N ASN A 90 -10.74 13.15 -2.50
CA ASN A 90 -11.12 11.75 -2.54
C ASN A 90 -9.90 10.91 -2.14
N PRO A 91 -10.12 9.71 -1.58
CA PRO A 91 -9.04 8.77 -1.32
C PRO A 91 -8.20 8.49 -2.57
N GLY A 92 -6.89 8.45 -2.40
CA GLY A 92 -5.97 8.27 -3.50
C GLY A 92 -4.54 8.12 -3.02
N LYS A 93 -3.61 8.46 -3.91
CA LYS A 93 -2.17 8.34 -3.71
C LYS A 93 -1.46 9.57 -4.27
N ILE A 94 -0.41 9.97 -3.58
CA ILE A 94 0.50 11.03 -4.00
C ILE A 94 1.91 10.46 -3.96
N ILE A 95 2.68 10.67 -5.03
CA ILE A 95 4.09 10.31 -5.08
C ILE A 95 4.88 11.61 -5.17
N TYR A 96 5.72 11.82 -4.17
CA TYR A 96 6.60 12.98 -4.10
C TYR A 96 7.97 12.61 -4.67
N SER A 97 8.50 13.47 -5.54
CA SER A 97 9.91 13.41 -5.95
C SER A 97 10.52 14.80 -5.88
N LYS A 98 11.83 14.90 -6.11
CA LYS A 98 12.55 16.18 -6.06
C LYS A 98 11.98 17.22 -7.03
N ASP A 99 11.54 16.78 -8.20
CA ASP A 99 11.24 17.66 -9.33
C ASP A 99 9.79 17.55 -9.84
N LEU A 100 9.12 16.43 -9.57
CA LEU A 100 7.79 16.10 -10.06
C LEU A 100 6.96 15.42 -8.98
N ASN A 101 5.70 15.81 -8.88
CA ASN A 101 4.75 15.13 -8.01
C ASN A 101 3.68 14.47 -8.88
N PHE A 102 3.24 13.29 -8.47
CA PHE A 102 2.20 12.53 -9.16
C PHE A 102 1.03 12.35 -8.21
N LYS A 103 -0.19 12.38 -8.75
CA LYS A 103 -1.40 12.01 -8.03
C LYS A 103 -2.15 10.92 -8.78
N GLY A 104 -3.00 10.20 -8.08
CA GLY A 104 -3.99 9.32 -8.69
C GLY A 104 -5.03 8.88 -7.68
N GLY A 105 -6.20 8.47 -8.17
CA GLY A 105 -7.27 7.93 -7.34
C GLY A 105 -7.01 6.47 -6.95
N SER A 106 -7.95 5.59 -7.31
CA SER A 106 -7.94 4.17 -6.97
C SER A 106 -6.67 3.44 -7.46
N HIS A 107 -6.41 2.24 -6.95
CA HIS A 107 -5.26 1.42 -7.37
C HIS A 107 -5.22 1.14 -8.89
N GLY A 108 -6.36 1.18 -9.58
CA GLY A 108 -6.46 1.01 -11.03
C GLY A 108 -6.26 2.30 -11.84
N SER A 109 -6.33 3.48 -11.20
CA SER A 109 -6.20 4.77 -11.87
C SER A 109 -4.75 5.02 -12.33
N ILE A 110 -4.61 5.47 -13.57
CA ILE A 110 -3.34 5.97 -14.12
C ILE A 110 -2.92 7.20 -13.32
N LEU A 111 -1.63 7.29 -13.01
CA LEU A 111 -1.07 8.45 -12.32
C LEU A 111 -0.99 9.66 -13.26
N SER A 112 -1.34 10.85 -12.77
CA SER A 112 -1.15 12.11 -13.46
C SER A 112 -0.08 12.95 -12.77
N MET A 113 0.76 13.63 -13.55
CA MET A 113 1.70 14.62 -13.02
C MET A 113 0.95 15.88 -12.59
N LEU A 114 1.33 16.44 -11.44
CA LEU A 114 0.89 17.79 -11.09
C LEU A 114 1.48 18.81 -12.07
N SER A 115 0.68 19.80 -12.45
CA SER A 115 1.06 20.79 -13.46
C SER A 115 2.31 21.56 -13.05
N SER A 116 3.31 21.58 -13.92
CA SER A 116 4.55 22.34 -13.78
C SER A 116 5.27 22.44 -15.12
N LYS A 117 6.15 23.44 -15.28
CA LYS A 117 7.00 23.58 -16.48
C LYS A 117 7.83 22.32 -16.78
N LYS A 118 8.26 21.60 -15.73
CA LYS A 118 9.00 20.34 -15.88
C LYS A 118 8.09 19.20 -16.34
N ALA A 119 6.87 19.12 -15.83
CA ALA A 119 5.88 18.13 -16.26
C ALA A 119 5.53 18.30 -17.73
N GLU A 120 5.29 19.53 -18.20
CA GLU A 120 5.03 19.84 -19.62
C GLU A 120 6.17 19.36 -20.53
N LYS A 121 7.42 19.63 -20.14
CA LYS A 121 8.60 19.17 -20.89
C LYS A 121 8.75 17.65 -20.89
N LEU A 122 8.42 16.97 -19.78
CA LEU A 122 8.55 15.52 -19.68
C LEU A 122 7.43 14.78 -20.43
N MET A 123 6.21 15.34 -20.47
CA MET A 123 5.08 14.73 -21.17
C MET A 123 5.40 14.36 -22.62
N THR A 124 6.22 15.15 -23.31
CA THR A 124 6.63 14.89 -24.70
C THR A 124 7.71 13.80 -24.84
N HIS A 125 8.23 13.27 -23.73
CA HIS A 125 9.30 12.28 -23.68
C HIS A 125 8.90 11.00 -22.91
N LEU A 126 7.62 10.87 -22.51
CA LEU A 126 7.16 9.66 -21.84
C LEU A 126 7.21 8.47 -22.81
N PRO A 127 7.65 7.28 -22.34
CA PRO A 127 7.64 6.09 -23.17
C PRO A 127 6.20 5.66 -23.46
N GLU A 128 5.98 5.06 -24.62
CA GLU A 128 4.71 4.39 -24.90
C GLU A 128 4.53 3.20 -23.95
N VAL A 129 3.38 3.17 -23.26
CA VAL A 129 3.03 2.07 -22.36
C VAL A 129 2.12 1.12 -23.14
N PRO A 130 2.53 -0.16 -23.33
CA PRO A 130 1.71 -1.10 -24.07
C PRO A 130 0.39 -1.36 -23.35
N GLU A 131 -0.68 -1.49 -24.14
CA GLU A 131 -1.96 -1.92 -23.62
C GLU A 131 -1.88 -3.33 -23.04
N SER A 132 -2.71 -3.56 -22.02
CA SER A 132 -2.79 -4.88 -21.39
C SER A 132 -3.61 -5.82 -22.28
N THR A 133 -3.06 -6.99 -22.62
CA THR A 133 -3.66 -7.98 -23.54
C THR A 133 -5.00 -8.58 -23.09
N SER A 134 -5.36 -8.40 -21.81
CA SER A 134 -6.51 -9.03 -21.16
C SER A 134 -6.94 -8.23 -19.94
N SER A 135 -8.20 -8.36 -19.50
CA SER A 135 -8.66 -7.79 -18.23
C SER A 135 -8.10 -8.56 -17.03
N HIS A 136 -8.23 -8.04 -15.80
CA HIS A 136 -7.81 -8.74 -14.58
C HIS A 136 -8.41 -10.16 -14.46
N PHE A 137 -9.73 -10.27 -14.65
CA PHE A 137 -10.43 -11.55 -14.58
C PHE A 137 -9.98 -12.51 -15.71
N LYS A 138 -9.88 -11.99 -16.94
CA LYS A 138 -9.45 -12.80 -18.08
C LYS A 138 -8.00 -13.28 -17.90
N ASN A 139 -7.09 -12.44 -17.42
CA ASN A 139 -5.70 -12.81 -17.14
C ASN A 139 -5.60 -13.95 -16.11
N PHE A 140 -6.43 -13.94 -15.07
CA PHE A 140 -6.46 -15.04 -14.10
C PHE A 140 -6.83 -16.37 -14.76
N VAL A 141 -7.90 -16.41 -15.54
CA VAL A 141 -8.33 -17.63 -16.25
C VAL A 141 -7.27 -18.10 -17.25
N LEU A 142 -6.68 -17.19 -18.04
CA LEU A 142 -5.62 -17.52 -18.99
C LEU A 142 -4.35 -18.02 -18.29
N ALA A 143 -4.02 -17.45 -17.12
CA ALA A 143 -2.89 -17.92 -16.32
C ALA A 143 -3.11 -19.33 -15.76
N CYS A 144 -4.32 -19.66 -15.31
CA CYS A 144 -4.67 -21.03 -14.93
C CYS A 144 -4.54 -22.03 -16.09
N LYS A 145 -4.74 -21.58 -17.33
CA LYS A 145 -4.55 -22.38 -18.55
C LYS A 145 -3.09 -22.45 -19.02
N GLY A 146 -2.18 -21.70 -18.41
CA GLY A 146 -0.79 -21.56 -18.88
C GLY A 146 -0.62 -20.71 -20.15
N GLU A 147 -1.65 -19.96 -20.55
CA GLU A 147 -1.66 -19.15 -21.78
C GLU A 147 -1.13 -17.73 -21.56
N GLU A 148 -1.22 -17.21 -20.32
CA GLU A 148 -0.61 -15.94 -19.92
C GLU A 148 0.12 -16.09 -18.58
N LYS A 149 1.08 -15.21 -18.28
CA LYS A 149 1.60 -15.07 -16.91
C LYS A 149 0.59 -14.28 -16.07
N THR A 150 0.35 -14.73 -14.83
CA THR A 150 -0.46 -13.92 -13.90
C THR A 150 0.23 -12.59 -13.62
N ARG A 151 -0.56 -11.51 -13.66
CA ARG A 151 -0.09 -10.14 -13.38
C ARG A 151 -0.09 -9.79 -11.90
N LEU A 152 -0.63 -10.67 -11.06
CA LEU A 152 -0.50 -10.61 -9.60
C LEU A 152 -0.09 -11.99 -9.11
N LEU A 153 1.20 -12.18 -8.88
CA LEU A 153 1.75 -13.44 -8.37
C LEU A 153 1.51 -13.55 -6.86
N PHE A 154 1.28 -14.78 -6.38
CA PHE A 154 1.20 -15.04 -4.93
C PHE A 154 2.49 -14.63 -4.20
N GLU A 155 3.65 -14.79 -4.84
CA GLU A 155 4.95 -14.36 -4.33
C GLU A 155 5.00 -12.87 -4.01
N VAL A 156 4.20 -12.05 -4.68
CA VAL A 156 4.05 -10.61 -4.40
C VAL A 156 3.01 -10.37 -3.32
N SER A 157 1.90 -11.12 -3.33
CA SER A 157 0.82 -10.92 -2.34
C SER A 157 1.25 -11.28 -0.92
N VAL A 158 2.08 -12.31 -0.72
CA VAL A 158 2.54 -12.73 0.61
C VAL A 158 3.29 -11.62 1.36
N PRO A 159 4.41 -11.06 0.85
CA PRO A 159 5.12 -9.99 1.54
C PRO A 159 4.26 -8.73 1.67
N PHE A 160 3.39 -8.46 0.69
CA PHE A 160 2.46 -7.34 0.78
C PHE A 160 1.48 -7.46 1.95
N SER A 161 0.86 -8.63 2.15
CA SER A 161 0.02 -8.91 3.31
C SER A 161 0.80 -8.78 4.63
N GLN A 162 2.05 -9.23 4.67
CA GLN A 162 2.91 -9.09 5.85
C GLN A 162 3.16 -7.61 6.22
N VAL A 163 3.33 -6.71 5.23
CA VAL A 163 3.44 -5.27 5.49
C VAL A 163 2.21 -4.75 6.25
N PHE A 164 1.01 -5.11 5.83
CA PHE A 164 -0.22 -4.66 6.52
C PHE A 164 -0.39 -5.25 7.91
N VAL A 165 0.07 -6.48 8.15
CA VAL A 165 0.08 -7.08 9.49
C VAL A 165 0.98 -6.26 10.43
N LEU A 166 2.18 -5.89 9.99
CA LEU A 166 3.08 -5.02 10.77
C LEU A 166 2.44 -3.65 11.04
N GLY A 167 1.78 -3.06 10.05
CA GLY A 167 1.01 -1.81 10.23
C GLY A 167 -0.11 -1.93 11.27
N THR A 168 -0.85 -3.05 11.22
CA THR A 168 -1.93 -3.33 12.17
C THR A 168 -1.40 -3.50 13.59
N LEU A 169 -0.26 -4.18 13.76
CA LEU A 169 0.40 -4.33 15.06
C LEU A 169 0.92 -2.99 15.60
N ALA A 170 1.62 -2.20 14.79
CA ALA A 170 2.13 -0.88 15.18
C ALA A 170 0.99 0.02 15.66
N ARG A 171 -0.13 0.01 14.93
CA ARG A 171 -1.35 0.72 15.29
C ARG A 171 -1.98 0.20 16.58
N ARG A 172 -2.16 -1.12 16.70
CA ARG A 172 -2.80 -1.75 17.87
C ARG A 172 -2.03 -1.45 19.15
N LEU A 173 -0.71 -1.54 19.11
CA LEU A 173 0.17 -1.35 20.26
C LEU A 173 0.59 0.11 20.47
N LYS A 174 0.19 1.01 19.57
CA LYS A 174 0.61 2.42 19.57
C LYS A 174 2.13 2.56 19.74
N THR A 175 2.88 1.71 19.04
CA THR A 175 4.32 1.58 19.23
C THR A 175 5.02 1.42 17.89
N LYS A 176 6.13 2.12 17.72
CA LYS A 176 7.06 1.92 16.60
C LYS A 176 7.60 0.49 16.60
N LEU A 177 7.57 -0.18 15.46
CA LEU A 177 8.14 -1.51 15.29
C LEU A 177 9.44 -1.43 14.50
N LYS A 178 10.53 -1.98 15.05
CA LYS A 178 11.76 -2.28 14.33
C LYS A 178 11.71 -3.74 13.90
N PHE A 179 11.83 -3.99 12.61
CA PHE A 179 11.62 -5.30 12.01
C PHE A 179 12.89 -5.77 11.30
N ASP A 180 13.42 -6.90 11.74
CA ASP A 180 14.49 -7.60 11.04
C ASP A 180 13.86 -8.41 9.89
N ARG A 181 14.23 -8.04 8.66
CA ARG A 181 13.68 -8.61 7.43
C ARG A 181 14.20 -10.01 7.13
N ASP A 182 15.38 -10.35 7.64
CA ASP A 182 16.03 -11.64 7.39
C ASP A 182 15.49 -12.68 8.35
N THR A 183 15.45 -12.35 9.65
CA THR A 183 14.89 -13.24 10.67
C THR A 183 13.37 -13.16 10.79
N LYS A 184 12.75 -12.16 10.15
CA LYS A 184 11.31 -11.84 10.18
C LYS A 184 10.77 -11.62 11.60
N LYS A 185 11.54 -10.92 12.44
CA LYS A 185 11.22 -10.67 13.86
C LYS A 185 11.13 -9.19 14.18
N ILE A 186 10.25 -8.85 15.11
CA ILE A 186 10.22 -7.53 15.73
C ILE A 186 11.28 -7.51 16.83
N THR A 187 12.23 -6.58 16.74
CA THR A 187 13.43 -6.59 17.60
C THR A 187 13.33 -5.69 18.83
N ASN A 188 12.32 -4.83 18.89
CA ASN A 188 12.16 -3.82 19.94
C ASN A 188 10.90 -3.99 20.80
N SER A 189 10.15 -5.08 20.64
CA SER A 189 8.97 -5.37 21.46
C SER A 189 8.67 -6.87 21.47
N THR A 190 8.91 -7.51 22.62
CA THR A 190 8.58 -8.93 22.84
C THR A 190 7.09 -9.19 22.61
N LEU A 191 6.22 -8.36 23.21
CA LEU A 191 4.77 -8.47 23.03
C LEU A 191 4.35 -8.38 21.55
N ALA A 192 4.91 -7.43 20.78
CA ALA A 192 4.58 -7.32 19.37
C ALA A 192 5.06 -8.54 18.58
N ASN A 193 6.24 -9.06 18.91
CA ASN A 193 6.79 -10.25 18.29
C ASN A 193 5.94 -11.50 18.63
N ASP A 194 5.47 -11.64 19.86
CA ASP A 194 4.59 -12.73 20.30
C ASP A 194 3.23 -12.66 19.59
N LEU A 195 2.69 -11.46 19.39
CA LEU A 195 1.46 -11.24 18.61
C LEU A 195 1.63 -11.50 17.11
N LEU A 196 2.85 -11.38 16.59
CA LEU A 196 3.16 -11.67 15.18
C LEU A 196 3.33 -13.17 14.94
N GLN A 197 3.72 -13.94 15.95
CA GLN A 197 3.89 -15.38 15.82
C GLN A 197 2.54 -16.09 15.64
N ALA A 198 2.52 -17.06 14.72
CA ALA A 198 1.39 -17.96 14.62
C ALA A 198 1.25 -18.70 15.96
N GLN A 199 0.01 -18.79 16.45
CA GLN A 199 -0.28 -19.65 17.59
C GLN A 199 0.14 -21.08 17.25
N PRO A 200 0.60 -21.87 18.25
CA PRO A 200 0.87 -23.28 18.01
C PRO A 200 -0.36 -23.95 17.40
N PRO A 201 -0.17 -25.02 16.62
CA PRO A 201 -1.29 -25.80 16.09
C PRO A 201 -2.25 -26.14 17.23
N ARG A 202 -3.55 -26.09 16.94
CA ARG A 202 -4.54 -26.58 17.90
C ARG A 202 -4.20 -28.02 18.28
N ASN A 203 -4.34 -28.37 19.56
CA ASN A 203 -4.08 -29.74 20.02
C ASN A 203 -4.80 -30.76 19.13
N GLY A 204 -4.04 -31.76 18.64
CA GLY A 204 -4.51 -32.78 17.70
C GLY A 204 -4.43 -32.41 16.22
N TRP A 205 -3.98 -31.19 15.87
CA TRP A 205 -3.80 -30.69 14.50
C TRP A 205 -2.32 -30.52 14.14
N GLU A 206 -1.40 -31.00 14.97
CA GLU A 206 0.04 -30.77 14.83
C GLU A 206 0.60 -31.37 13.52
N GLU A 207 -0.03 -32.42 12.99
CA GLU A 207 0.39 -33.05 11.73
C GLU A 207 0.18 -32.15 10.50
N PHE A 208 -0.88 -31.33 10.48
CA PHE A 208 -1.19 -30.46 9.34
C PHE A 208 -0.25 -29.25 9.22
N TYR A 209 0.56 -28.99 10.24
CA TYR A 209 1.52 -27.88 10.27
C TYR A 209 2.97 -28.34 10.01
N ARG A 210 3.18 -29.63 9.76
CA ARG A 210 4.46 -30.20 9.30
C ARG A 210 4.44 -30.27 7.77
N LEU A 211 4.48 -29.12 7.11
CA LEU A 211 4.67 -29.03 5.66
C LEU A 211 6.16 -28.98 5.32
#